data_AF-A0A9D9NF61-F1
#
_entry.id   AF-A0A9D9NF61-F1
#
_cell.length_a   1.000
_cell.length_b   1.000
_cell.length_c   1.000
_cell.angle_alpha   90.00
_cell.angle_beta   90.00
_cell.angle_gamma   90.00
#
_symmetry.space_group_name_H-M   'P 1'
#
loop_
_entity.id
_entity.type
_entity.pdbx_description
1 polymer ?
#
loop_
_entity_poly.entity_id
_entity_poly.type
_entity_poly.pdbx_seq_one_letter_code
_entity_poly.pdbx_strand_id
1 'polypeptide(L)'
;MGTIYDLRKRFGDKDPIGEAKKYVAELTAAEKESNKKVIVEYSPTVFIQKNEQRSYNGGYLFLQNIYYELGLDYICKKIEKKHKNKYNLSEILSHLLYTRLLYPGSKLSSLEDARKFLEQPEEDIHQVYRALSLLATEFNEIQADVYKRSLKLGKRDTSVVYYDLTNYFLEWEEEGGLVQYGHCKEGRPLPIVQMGLFVDRDGFPLAMCIEPGNKAETTTLKPMEEIL
;
A
#
# COMPACT_ATOMS: atom_id res chain seq x y z
N MET A 1 -21.81 38.06 -7.78
CA MET A 1 -23.05 37.38 -8.20
C MET A 1 -23.70 38.25 -9.26
N GLY A 2 -24.15 37.66 -10.37
CA GLY A 2 -24.64 38.37 -11.56
C GLY A 2 -25.98 39.09 -11.36
N THR A 3 -26.69 39.31 -12.46
CA THR A 3 -27.95 40.06 -12.52
C THR A 3 -29.11 39.34 -11.80
N ILE A 4 -30.21 40.04 -11.54
CA ILE A 4 -31.41 39.48 -10.87
C ILE A 4 -31.98 38.26 -11.61
N TYR A 5 -31.79 38.22 -12.93
CA TYR A 5 -32.15 37.11 -13.81
C TYR A 5 -31.34 35.84 -13.49
N ASP A 6 -30.03 36.00 -13.25
CA ASP A 6 -29.14 34.89 -12.90
C ASP A 6 -29.45 34.32 -11.51
N LEU A 7 -29.89 35.15 -10.57
CA LEU A 7 -30.31 34.73 -9.23
C LEU A 7 -31.62 33.95 -9.26
N ARG A 8 -32.61 34.39 -10.06
CA ARG A 8 -33.88 33.66 -10.27
C ARG A 8 -33.66 32.28 -10.88
N LYS A 9 -32.73 32.16 -11.83
CA LYS A 9 -32.37 30.88 -12.45
C LYS A 9 -31.76 29.87 -11.47
N ARG A 10 -31.12 30.36 -10.39
CA ARG A 10 -30.42 29.54 -9.39
C ARG A 10 -31.22 29.24 -8.13
N PHE A 11 -32.02 30.20 -7.67
CA PHE A 11 -32.74 30.14 -6.38
C PHE A 11 -34.27 30.28 -6.52
N GLY A 12 -34.78 30.27 -7.76
CA GLY A 12 -36.22 30.34 -8.05
C GLY A 12 -36.82 31.74 -7.95
N ASP A 13 -38.10 31.86 -8.31
CA ASP A 13 -38.78 33.16 -8.47
C ASP A 13 -39.40 33.73 -7.19
N LYS A 14 -39.55 32.93 -6.12
CA LYS A 14 -40.29 33.31 -4.92
C LYS A 14 -39.53 34.29 -4.00
N ASP A 15 -38.22 34.12 -3.82
CA ASP A 15 -37.33 35.09 -3.14
C ASP A 15 -35.84 34.81 -3.46
N PRO A 16 -35.40 35.12 -4.69
CA PRO A 16 -34.03 34.82 -5.14
C PRO A 16 -32.94 35.58 -4.39
N ILE A 17 -33.27 36.74 -3.79
CA ILE A 17 -32.31 37.57 -3.05
C ILE A 17 -32.15 37.05 -1.61
N GLY A 18 -33.26 36.69 -0.95
CA GLY A 18 -33.23 36.11 0.39
C GLY A 18 -32.51 34.76 0.44
N GLU A 19 -32.74 33.89 -0.54
CA GLU A 19 -32.03 32.61 -0.64
C GLU A 19 -30.55 32.79 -0.98
N ALA A 20 -30.19 33.70 -1.88
CA ALA A 20 -28.80 34.01 -2.16
C ALA A 20 -28.06 34.54 -0.93
N LYS A 21 -28.70 35.36 -0.10
CA LYS A 21 -28.13 35.84 1.17
C LYS A 21 -27.90 34.70 2.17
N LYS A 22 -28.85 33.76 2.30
CA LYS A 22 -28.68 32.58 3.16
C LYS A 22 -27.50 31.71 2.67
N TYR A 23 -27.41 31.48 1.37
CA TYR A 23 -26.32 30.73 0.76
C TYR A 23 -24.95 31.38 0.97
N VAL A 24 -24.85 32.72 0.83
CA VAL A 24 -23.60 33.44 1.15
C VAL A 24 -23.26 33.34 2.64
N ALA A 25 -24.26 33.41 3.52
CA ALA A 25 -24.05 33.29 4.96
C ALA A 25 -23.54 31.88 5.34
N GLU A 26 -24.08 30.82 4.73
CA GLU A 26 -23.59 29.45 4.89
C GLU A 26 -22.15 29.29 4.39
N LEU A 27 -21.83 29.81 3.20
CA LEU A 27 -20.47 29.79 2.66
C LEU A 27 -19.49 30.55 3.55
N THR A 28 -19.89 31.73 4.05
CA THR A 28 -19.06 32.55 4.94
C THR A 28 -18.86 31.86 6.30
N ALA A 29 -19.88 31.16 6.80
CA ALA A 29 -19.76 30.37 8.03
C ALA A 29 -18.82 29.17 7.85
N ALA A 30 -18.95 28.42 6.74
CA ALA A 30 -18.04 27.33 6.39
C ALA A 30 -16.60 27.81 6.19
N GLU A 31 -16.42 28.97 5.56
CA GLU A 31 -15.11 29.59 5.36
C GLU A 31 -14.51 30.09 6.68
N LYS A 32 -15.33 30.61 7.61
CA LYS A 32 -14.91 30.93 8.99
C LYS A 32 -14.52 29.70 9.80
N GLU A 33 -15.27 28.60 9.65
CA GLU A 33 -15.00 27.32 10.29
C GLU A 33 -13.67 26.75 9.78
N SER A 34 -13.47 26.78 8.45
CA SER A 34 -12.23 26.38 7.79
C SER A 34 -11.03 27.27 8.12
N ASN A 35 -11.27 28.56 8.35
CA ASN A 35 -10.24 29.55 8.72
C ASN A 35 -10.10 29.75 10.23
N LYS A 36 -10.63 28.83 11.06
CA LYS A 36 -10.41 28.86 12.51
C LYS A 36 -8.91 28.84 12.79
N LYS A 37 -8.40 29.93 13.35
CA LYS A 37 -7.01 30.04 13.79
C LYS A 37 -6.86 29.21 15.08
N VAL A 38 -6.07 28.15 14.99
CA VAL A 38 -5.61 27.41 16.17
C VAL A 38 -4.40 28.17 16.73
N ILE A 39 -4.58 28.82 17.88
CA ILE A 39 -3.47 29.42 18.62
C ILE A 39 -2.99 28.39 19.62
N VAL A 40 -1.74 27.97 19.48
CA VAL A 40 -1.09 27.08 20.45
C VAL A 40 -0.18 27.95 21.33
N GLU A 41 -0.50 28.05 22.62
CA GLU A 41 0.31 28.77 23.59
C GLU A 41 1.49 27.90 24.04
N TYR A 42 2.71 28.42 23.93
CA TYR A 42 3.93 27.76 24.39
C TYR A 42 4.59 28.60 25.49
N SER A 43 5.09 27.94 26.53
CA SER A 43 5.91 28.60 27.55
C SER A 43 7.39 28.50 27.19
N PRO A 44 8.14 29.62 27.18
CA PRO A 44 9.58 29.60 26.91
C PRO A 44 10.39 28.96 28.04
N THR A 45 9.81 28.77 29.22
CA THR A 45 10.46 28.12 30.37
C THR A 45 10.25 26.61 30.42
N VAL A 46 9.30 26.09 29.63
CA VAL A 46 8.98 24.66 29.59
C VAL A 46 9.81 24.02 28.49
N PHE A 47 10.78 23.21 28.88
CA PHE A 47 11.55 22.40 27.95
C PHE A 47 10.74 21.21 27.46
N ILE A 48 10.99 20.81 26.21
CA ILE A 48 10.48 19.54 25.67
C ILE A 48 11.12 18.40 26.47
N GLN A 49 10.32 17.41 26.85
CA GLN A 49 10.87 16.28 27.60
C GLN A 49 11.88 15.52 26.74
N LYS A 50 12.95 15.02 27.38
CA LYS A 50 13.94 14.21 26.67
C LYS A 50 13.25 12.98 26.07
N ASN A 51 13.48 12.74 24.78
CA ASN A 51 12.87 11.67 23.97
C ASN A 51 11.38 11.85 23.64
N GLU A 52 10.80 13.03 23.86
CA GLU A 52 9.44 13.34 23.41
C GLU A 52 9.42 13.66 21.91
N GLN A 53 8.73 12.84 21.12
CA GLN A 53 8.52 13.08 19.71
C GLN A 53 7.37 14.08 19.50
N ARG A 54 7.64 15.18 18.79
CA ARG A 54 6.63 16.20 18.42
C ARG A 54 6.53 16.48 16.92
N SER A 55 7.32 15.75 16.14
CA SER A 55 7.33 15.82 14.67
C SER A 55 7.16 14.42 14.13
N TYR A 56 6.34 14.32 13.08
CA TYR A 56 5.96 13.05 12.47
C TYR A 56 6.01 13.19 10.95
N ASN A 57 6.33 12.11 10.27
CA ASN A 57 6.30 12.04 8.83
C ASN A 57 4.89 11.64 8.36
N GLY A 58 4.21 12.56 7.65
CA GLY A 58 2.90 12.32 7.01
C GLY A 58 2.99 11.90 5.54
N GLY A 59 4.18 11.73 4.98
CA GLY A 59 4.40 11.38 3.58
C GLY A 59 3.85 10.01 3.18
N TYR A 60 3.56 9.12 4.13
CA TYR A 60 2.94 7.82 3.86
C TYR A 60 1.42 7.90 3.63
N LEU A 61 0.75 9.01 3.97
CA LEU A 61 -0.71 9.10 3.91
C LEU A 61 -1.29 8.91 2.50
N PHE A 62 -0.57 9.30 1.44
CA PHE A 62 -1.03 9.02 0.07
C PHE A 62 -0.92 7.53 -0.27
N LEU A 63 0.11 6.84 0.24
CA LEU A 63 0.26 5.38 0.11
C LEU A 63 -0.82 4.66 0.90
N GLN A 64 -1.21 5.22 2.05
CA GLN A 64 -2.31 4.72 2.86
C GLN A 64 -3.64 4.77 2.09
N ASN A 65 -3.91 5.85 1.36
CA ASN A 65 -5.10 5.89 0.49
C ASN A 65 -5.09 4.74 -0.53
N ILE A 66 -3.97 4.53 -1.23
CA ILE A 66 -3.83 3.44 -2.22
C ILE A 66 -3.98 2.06 -1.55
N TYR A 67 -3.43 1.87 -0.35
CA TYR A 67 -3.53 0.64 0.43
C TYR A 67 -5.00 0.24 0.69
N TYR A 68 -5.82 1.20 1.10
CA TYR A 68 -7.26 1.00 1.33
C TYR A 68 -8.06 0.90 0.05
N GLU A 69 -7.72 1.65 -1.00
CA GLU A 69 -8.34 1.53 -2.34
C GLU A 69 -8.12 0.14 -2.95
N LEU A 70 -6.92 -0.44 -2.75
CA LEU A 70 -6.62 -1.83 -3.11
C LEU A 70 -7.27 -2.85 -2.15
N GLY A 71 -7.89 -2.40 -1.06
CA GLY A 71 -8.59 -3.22 -0.07
C GLY A 71 -7.70 -4.20 0.67
N LEU A 72 -6.41 -3.87 0.84
CA LEU A 72 -5.45 -4.71 1.55
C LEU A 72 -5.86 -4.91 3.02
N ASP A 73 -6.48 -3.90 3.65
CA ASP A 73 -7.02 -4.01 5.01
C ASP A 73 -8.07 -5.13 5.13
N TYR A 74 -8.96 -5.24 4.14
CA TYR A 74 -9.98 -6.29 4.11
C TYR A 74 -9.36 -7.66 3.89
N ILE A 75 -8.37 -7.76 2.99
CA ILE A 75 -7.64 -9.01 2.73
C ILE A 75 -6.95 -9.48 4.00
N CYS A 76 -6.25 -8.58 4.70
CA CYS A 76 -5.64 -8.87 6.00
C CYS A 76 -6.68 -9.35 7.02
N LYS A 77 -7.82 -8.66 7.16
CA LYS A 77 -8.91 -9.08 8.07
C LYS A 77 -9.49 -10.47 7.71
N LYS A 78 -9.59 -10.81 6.43
CA LYS A 78 -10.02 -12.13 5.95
C LYS A 78 -9.02 -13.21 6.38
N ILE A 79 -7.73 -12.96 6.21
CA ILE A 79 -6.64 -13.86 6.63
C ILE A 79 -6.60 -14.02 8.16
N GLU A 80 -6.74 -12.92 8.91
CA GLU A 80 -6.74 -12.95 10.38
C GLU A 80 -7.88 -13.81 10.94
N LYS A 81 -9.08 -13.73 10.33
CA LYS A 81 -10.21 -14.58 10.72
C LYS A 81 -9.93 -16.07 10.48
N LYS A 82 -9.22 -16.39 9.39
CA LYS A 82 -8.87 -17.77 9.01
C LYS A 82 -7.82 -18.36 9.97
N HIS A 83 -6.80 -17.59 10.34
CA HIS A 83 -5.61 -18.07 11.07
C HIS A 83 -5.57 -17.72 12.55
N LYS A 84 -6.43 -16.81 13.03
CA LYS A 84 -6.54 -16.39 14.43
C LYS A 84 -5.21 -15.95 15.06
N ASN A 85 -4.39 -15.21 14.30
CA ASN A 85 -3.13 -14.65 14.79
C ASN A 85 -3.37 -13.57 15.86
N LYS A 86 -2.33 -13.31 16.67
CA LYS A 86 -2.38 -12.40 17.85
C LYS A 86 -1.75 -11.03 17.59
N TYR A 87 -1.73 -10.59 16.35
CA TYR A 87 -1.10 -9.33 15.92
C TYR A 87 -1.93 -8.72 14.79
N ASN A 88 -1.85 -7.40 14.60
CA ASN A 88 -2.55 -6.72 13.52
C ASN A 88 -1.77 -6.88 12.20
N LEU A 89 -2.24 -7.77 11.34
CA LEU A 89 -1.62 -8.08 10.05
C LEU A 89 -1.70 -6.88 9.11
N SER A 90 -2.78 -6.10 9.17
CA SER A 90 -2.97 -4.93 8.31
C SER A 90 -1.97 -3.82 8.65
N GLU A 91 -1.79 -3.51 9.93
CA GLU A 91 -0.80 -2.52 10.38
C GLU A 91 0.61 -2.95 9.97
N ILE A 92 1.00 -4.19 10.28
CA ILE A 92 2.31 -4.73 9.89
C ILE A 92 2.53 -4.65 8.38
N LEU A 93 1.58 -5.10 7.57
CA LEU A 93 1.71 -5.06 6.11
C LEU A 93 1.82 -3.62 5.62
N SER A 94 0.99 -2.72 6.14
CA SER A 94 0.98 -1.32 5.76
C SER A 94 2.31 -0.62 6.08
N HIS A 95 2.86 -0.79 7.28
CA HIS A 95 4.15 -0.25 7.69
C HIS A 95 5.29 -0.79 6.81
N LEU A 96 5.28 -2.10 6.52
CA LEU A 96 6.26 -2.72 5.64
C LEU A 96 6.21 -2.14 4.22
N LEU A 97 5.01 -1.90 3.67
CA LEU A 97 4.84 -1.32 2.33
C LEU A 97 5.25 0.15 2.28
N TYR A 98 4.79 0.96 3.23
CA TYR A 98 5.09 2.40 3.27
C TYR A 98 6.58 2.64 3.44
N THR A 99 7.21 1.94 4.38
CA THR A 99 8.66 2.06 4.60
C THR A 99 9.44 1.51 3.43
N ARG A 100 9.00 0.43 2.78
CA ARG A 100 9.71 -0.07 1.58
C ARG A 100 9.78 0.96 0.46
N LEU A 101 8.77 1.82 0.32
CA LEU A 101 8.72 2.87 -0.69
C LEU A 101 9.44 4.15 -0.25
N LEU A 102 9.35 4.53 1.03
CA LEU A 102 9.92 5.78 1.55
C LEU A 102 11.37 5.63 2.03
N TYR A 103 11.68 4.50 2.68
CA TYR A 103 12.92 4.18 3.37
C TYR A 103 13.28 2.70 3.16
N PRO A 104 13.64 2.29 1.93
CA PRO A 104 13.90 0.89 1.63
C PRO A 104 15.01 0.33 2.53
N GLY A 105 14.69 -0.72 3.28
CA GLY A 105 15.60 -1.32 4.24
C GLY A 105 15.19 -2.73 4.68
N SER A 106 15.85 -3.21 5.74
CA SER A 106 15.54 -4.49 6.39
C SER A 106 14.19 -4.45 7.10
N LYS A 107 13.64 -5.61 7.49
CA LYS A 107 12.37 -5.68 8.23
C LYS A 107 12.46 -5.01 9.60
N LEU A 108 13.62 -5.10 10.24
CA LEU A 108 13.92 -4.38 11.47
C LEU A 108 13.95 -2.87 11.23
N SER A 109 14.67 -2.40 10.20
CA SER A 109 14.71 -0.99 9.83
C SER A 109 13.32 -0.46 9.50
N SER A 110 12.50 -1.21 8.75
CA SER A 110 11.12 -0.87 8.47
C SER A 110 10.32 -0.61 9.76
N LEU A 111 10.43 -1.48 10.76
CA LEU A 111 9.73 -1.29 12.03
C LEU A 111 10.23 -0.05 12.79
N GLU A 112 11.54 0.21 12.78
CA GLU A 112 12.13 1.40 13.40
C GLU A 112 11.74 2.69 12.67
N ASP A 113 11.73 2.67 11.34
CA ASP A 113 11.36 3.80 10.49
C ASP A 113 9.87 4.14 10.59
N ALA A 114 9.00 3.12 10.75
CA ALA A 114 7.57 3.33 10.94
C ALA A 114 7.25 4.12 12.23
N ARG A 115 8.14 4.13 13.23
CA ARG A 115 7.98 4.99 14.43
C ARG A 115 8.04 6.49 14.11
N LYS A 116 8.56 6.86 12.94
CA LYS A 116 8.56 8.26 12.47
C LYS A 116 7.18 8.69 11.98
N PHE A 117 6.25 7.77 11.70
CA PHE A 117 4.91 8.07 11.21
C PHE A 117 3.97 8.57 12.30
N LEU A 118 2.86 9.19 11.89
CA LEU A 118 1.79 9.62 12.81
C LEU A 118 1.13 8.42 13.50
N GLU A 119 0.87 7.36 12.74
CA GLU A 119 0.37 6.07 13.23
C GLU A 119 1.59 5.19 13.52
N GLN A 120 2.04 5.18 14.78
CA GLN A 120 3.23 4.42 15.18
C GLN A 120 2.89 2.93 15.36
N PRO A 121 3.81 2.02 15.02
CA PRO A 121 3.64 0.59 15.24
C PRO A 121 3.60 0.25 16.74
N GLU A 122 2.68 -0.64 17.11
CA GLU A 122 2.63 -1.28 18.44
C GLU A 122 3.24 -2.68 18.42
N GLU A 123 3.54 -3.22 17.23
CA GLU A 123 4.05 -4.56 17.04
C GLU A 123 5.52 -4.74 17.42
N ASP A 124 5.83 -5.96 17.89
CA ASP A 124 7.19 -6.42 18.08
C ASP A 124 7.77 -7.04 16.81
N ILE A 125 9.09 -6.98 16.66
CA ILE A 125 9.80 -7.55 15.50
C ILE A 125 9.49 -9.04 15.24
N HIS A 126 9.26 -9.82 16.30
CA HIS A 126 8.92 -11.23 16.15
C HIS A 126 7.51 -11.45 15.54
N GLN A 127 6.59 -10.50 15.74
CA GLN A 127 5.28 -10.51 15.09
C GLN A 127 5.42 -10.16 13.61
N VAL A 128 6.28 -9.21 13.26
CA VAL A 128 6.61 -8.87 11.86
C VAL A 128 7.12 -10.10 11.11
N TYR A 129 8.05 -10.87 11.68
CA TYR A 129 8.54 -12.09 11.04
C TYR A 129 7.47 -13.17 10.88
N ARG A 130 6.61 -13.37 11.89
CA ARG A 130 5.48 -14.31 11.80
C ARG A 130 4.47 -13.88 10.74
N ALA A 131 4.21 -12.58 10.61
CA ALA A 131 3.32 -12.03 9.60
C ALA A 131 3.83 -12.33 8.18
N LEU A 132 5.14 -12.22 7.93
CA LEU A 132 5.73 -12.57 6.63
C LEU A 132 5.49 -14.04 6.25
N SER A 133 5.65 -14.97 7.20
CA SER A 133 5.35 -16.38 6.94
C SER A 133 3.87 -16.62 6.64
N LEU A 134 2.98 -15.93 7.34
CA LEU A 134 1.54 -16.00 7.10
C LEU A 134 1.17 -15.43 5.71
N LEU A 135 1.72 -14.26 5.34
CA LEU A 135 1.53 -13.66 4.02
C LEU A 135 2.03 -14.58 2.90
N ALA A 136 3.18 -15.23 3.10
CA ALA A 136 3.71 -16.21 2.14
C ALA A 136 2.80 -17.44 1.98
N THR A 137 2.07 -17.83 3.03
CA THR A 137 1.13 -18.96 2.99
C THR A 137 -0.14 -18.61 2.20
N GLU A 138 -0.60 -17.37 2.27
CA GLU A 138 -1.79 -16.87 1.57
C GLU A 138 -1.45 -16.14 0.27
N PHE A 139 -0.23 -16.32 -0.25
CA PHE A 139 0.33 -15.55 -1.35
C PHE A 139 -0.58 -15.46 -2.58
N ASN A 140 -1.09 -16.59 -3.06
CA ASN A 140 -1.95 -16.63 -4.26
C ASN A 140 -3.32 -15.95 -4.01
N GLU A 141 -3.91 -16.17 -2.83
CA GLU A 141 -5.19 -15.52 -2.45
C GLU A 141 -5.04 -14.00 -2.37
N ILE A 142 -3.93 -13.51 -1.81
CA ILE A 142 -3.62 -12.08 -1.75
C ILE A 142 -3.52 -11.52 -3.17
N GLN A 143 -2.75 -12.15 -4.05
CA GLN A 143 -2.60 -11.70 -5.43
C GLN A 143 -3.93 -11.65 -6.18
N ALA A 144 -4.75 -12.70 -6.10
CA ALA A 144 -6.05 -12.76 -6.75
C ALA A 144 -7.01 -11.69 -6.24
N ASP A 145 -7.09 -11.48 -4.92
CA ASP A 145 -7.96 -10.46 -4.33
C ASP A 145 -7.49 -9.03 -4.67
N VAL A 146 -6.17 -8.79 -4.66
CA VAL A 146 -5.58 -7.49 -5.06
C VAL A 146 -5.85 -7.23 -6.54
N TYR A 147 -5.64 -8.21 -7.43
CA TYR A 147 -5.90 -8.07 -8.85
C TYR A 147 -7.35 -7.66 -9.10
N LYS A 148 -8.32 -8.40 -8.54
CA LYS A 148 -9.77 -8.13 -8.66
C LYS A 148 -10.15 -6.73 -8.19
N ARG A 149 -9.54 -6.25 -7.10
CA ARG A 149 -9.79 -4.90 -6.58
C ARG A 149 -9.16 -3.82 -7.43
N SER A 150 -7.96 -4.08 -7.94
CA SER A 150 -7.22 -3.13 -8.79
C SER A 150 -7.96 -2.79 -10.09
N LEU A 151 -8.81 -3.71 -10.61
CA LEU A 151 -9.67 -3.46 -11.77
C LEU A 151 -10.67 -2.32 -11.57
N LYS A 152 -10.97 -1.95 -10.31
CA LYS A 152 -11.83 -0.80 -9.98
C LYS A 152 -11.07 0.53 -10.06
N LEU A 153 -9.75 0.50 -9.95
CA LEU A 153 -8.88 1.69 -9.97
C LEU A 153 -8.42 2.02 -11.39
N GLY A 154 -8.36 1.03 -12.27
CA GLY A 154 -7.99 1.22 -13.66
C GLY A 154 -8.23 -0.04 -14.49
N LYS A 155 -8.36 0.15 -15.80
CA LYS A 155 -8.44 -0.96 -16.74
C LYS A 155 -7.07 -1.66 -16.85
N ARG A 156 -7.08 -2.92 -17.27
CA ARG A 156 -5.88 -3.68 -17.64
C ARG A 156 -5.98 -4.02 -19.11
N ASP A 157 -4.95 -3.70 -19.88
CA ASP A 157 -4.89 -4.06 -21.29
C ASP A 157 -4.16 -5.39 -21.44
N THR A 158 -4.93 -6.48 -21.30
CA THR A 158 -4.43 -7.85 -21.45
C THR A 158 -4.44 -8.34 -22.90
N SER A 159 -4.56 -7.44 -23.89
CA SER A 159 -4.42 -7.82 -25.31
C SER A 159 -3.03 -8.38 -25.64
N VAL A 160 -2.03 -7.93 -24.90
CA VAL A 160 -0.67 -8.48 -24.87
C VAL A 160 -0.29 -8.63 -23.40
N VAL A 161 0.24 -9.80 -23.04
CA VAL A 161 0.80 -10.04 -21.70
C VAL A 161 2.28 -10.32 -21.88
N TYR A 162 3.12 -9.54 -21.20
CA TYR A 162 4.55 -9.80 -21.12
C TYR A 162 4.85 -10.65 -19.90
N TYR A 163 5.78 -11.57 -20.07
CA TYR A 163 6.29 -12.42 -19.02
C TYR A 163 7.81 -12.27 -18.98
N ASP A 164 8.34 -11.95 -17.80
CA ASP A 164 9.78 -11.92 -17.58
C ASP A 164 10.16 -12.74 -16.34
N LEU A 165 11.30 -13.42 -16.44
CA LEU A 165 11.88 -14.23 -15.38
C LEU A 165 13.15 -13.59 -14.86
N THR A 166 13.13 -13.27 -13.57
CA THR A 166 14.28 -12.74 -12.85
C THR A 166 14.83 -13.79 -11.88
N ASN A 167 16.15 -13.89 -11.79
CA ASN A 167 16.83 -14.76 -10.84
C ASN A 167 17.31 -13.96 -9.63
N TYR A 168 17.03 -14.45 -8.43
CA TYR A 168 17.64 -13.98 -7.20
C TYR A 168 18.76 -14.96 -6.81
N PHE A 169 20.00 -14.48 -6.77
CA PHE A 169 21.11 -15.24 -6.22
C PHE A 169 21.32 -14.93 -4.75
N LEU A 170 21.87 -15.90 -4.03
CA LEU A 170 22.24 -15.78 -2.63
C LEU A 170 23.76 -15.98 -2.53
N GLU A 171 24.38 -15.45 -1.47
CA GLU A 171 25.80 -15.70 -1.18
C GLU A 171 26.04 -17.06 -0.49
N TRP A 172 24.97 -17.82 -0.23
CA TRP A 172 25.01 -19.15 0.36
C TRP A 172 25.18 -20.20 -0.75
N GLU A 173 26.11 -21.14 -0.57
CA GLU A 173 26.48 -22.18 -1.55
C GLU A 173 25.72 -23.53 -1.39
N GLU A 174 24.58 -23.54 -0.70
CA GLU A 174 23.82 -24.76 -0.41
C GLU A 174 22.39 -24.62 -0.91
N GLU A 175 21.85 -25.73 -1.42
CA GLU A 175 20.46 -25.82 -1.85
C GLU A 175 19.52 -26.05 -0.66
N GLY A 176 18.30 -25.55 -0.78
CA GLY A 176 17.25 -25.77 0.20
C GLY A 176 15.93 -25.12 -0.21
N GLY A 177 14.84 -25.90 -0.20
CA GLY A 177 13.52 -25.40 -0.57
C GLY A 177 13.51 -24.79 -1.98
N LEU A 178 13.20 -23.48 -2.07
CA LEU A 178 13.20 -22.73 -3.34
C LEU A 178 14.62 -22.45 -3.87
N VAL A 179 15.63 -22.46 -3.01
CA VAL A 179 17.02 -22.17 -3.37
C VAL A 179 17.62 -23.42 -3.99
N GLN A 180 17.82 -23.43 -5.31
CA GLN A 180 18.32 -24.61 -6.05
C GLN A 180 19.34 -24.17 -7.11
N TYR A 181 20.30 -25.02 -7.45
CA TYR A 181 21.22 -24.81 -8.56
C TYR A 181 20.47 -24.86 -9.88
N GLY A 182 20.61 -23.81 -10.68
CA GLY A 182 19.98 -23.73 -11.98
C GLY A 182 20.71 -22.77 -12.90
N HIS A 183 20.14 -22.54 -14.09
CA HIS A 183 20.74 -21.67 -15.07
C HIS A 183 20.62 -20.19 -14.64
N CYS A 184 21.72 -19.65 -14.10
CA CYS A 184 21.81 -18.24 -13.75
C CYS A 184 22.12 -17.40 -15.00
N LYS A 185 21.27 -16.43 -15.35
CA LYS A 185 21.50 -15.50 -16.48
C LYS A 185 22.82 -14.72 -16.37
N GLU A 186 23.32 -14.50 -15.14
CA GLU A 186 24.63 -13.86 -14.88
C GLU A 186 25.82 -14.84 -14.88
N GLY A 187 25.59 -16.14 -15.10
CA GLY A 187 26.65 -17.16 -15.13
C GLY A 187 27.25 -17.51 -13.77
N ARG A 188 26.62 -17.11 -12.66
CA ARG A 188 27.10 -17.44 -11.31
C ARG A 188 26.84 -18.91 -10.96
N PRO A 189 27.82 -19.63 -10.40
CA PRO A 189 27.67 -21.02 -9.97
C PRO A 189 27.08 -21.10 -8.54
N LEU A 190 26.10 -20.26 -8.23
CA LEU A 190 25.44 -20.20 -6.92
C LEU A 190 23.98 -20.64 -7.07
N PRO A 191 23.38 -21.23 -6.02
CA PRO A 191 21.97 -21.59 -6.09
C PRO A 191 21.11 -20.32 -6.13
N ILE A 192 20.00 -20.40 -6.85
CA ILE A 192 19.13 -19.27 -7.15
C ILE A 192 17.68 -19.58 -6.78
N VAL A 193 16.87 -18.54 -6.71
CA VAL A 193 15.41 -18.60 -6.73
C VAL A 193 14.93 -17.85 -7.96
N GLN A 194 13.90 -18.35 -8.63
CA GLN A 194 13.34 -17.69 -9.80
C GLN A 194 12.03 -16.98 -9.44
N MET A 195 11.83 -15.79 -10.00
CA MET A 195 10.55 -15.09 -9.95
C MET A 195 10.08 -14.78 -11.37
N GLY A 196 8.89 -15.27 -11.71
CA GLY A 196 8.18 -14.88 -12.93
C GLY A 196 7.22 -13.74 -12.62
N LEU A 197 7.25 -12.69 -13.44
CA LEU A 197 6.34 -11.55 -13.35
C LEU A 197 5.54 -11.41 -14.65
N PHE A 198 4.22 -11.35 -14.52
CA PHE A 198 3.30 -11.06 -15.62
C PHE A 198 2.91 -9.59 -15.55
N VAL A 199 3.06 -8.88 -16.67
CA VAL A 199 2.60 -7.49 -16.82
C VAL A 199 1.72 -7.35 -18.05
N ASP A 200 0.75 -6.44 -17.98
CA ASP A 200 -0.10 -6.09 -19.11
C ASP A 200 0.65 -5.23 -20.15
N ARG A 201 -0.04 -4.85 -21.22
CA ARG A 201 0.57 -4.05 -22.30
C ARG A 201 1.14 -2.70 -21.82
N ASP A 202 0.51 -2.11 -20.81
CA ASP A 202 0.88 -0.82 -20.22
C ASP A 202 1.94 -0.96 -19.13
N GLY A 203 2.37 -2.19 -18.83
CA GLY A 203 3.38 -2.51 -17.81
C GLY A 203 2.80 -2.66 -16.40
N PHE A 204 1.48 -2.76 -16.23
CA PHE A 204 0.88 -3.02 -14.92
C PHE A 204 1.08 -4.48 -14.50
N PRO A 205 1.53 -4.74 -13.26
CA PRO A 205 1.67 -6.10 -12.76
C PRO A 205 0.31 -6.79 -12.63
N LEU A 206 0.22 -8.00 -13.17
CA LEU A 206 -0.97 -8.84 -13.16
C LEU A 206 -0.88 -9.92 -12.10
N ALA A 207 0.22 -10.68 -12.11
CA ALA A 207 0.51 -11.75 -11.19
C ALA A 207 2.02 -12.03 -11.16
N MET A 208 2.49 -12.70 -10.11
CA MET A 208 3.85 -13.21 -10.03
C MET A 208 3.88 -14.60 -9.40
N CYS A 209 4.90 -15.37 -9.75
CA CYS A 209 5.18 -16.69 -9.20
C CYS A 209 6.62 -16.74 -8.68
N ILE A 210 6.84 -17.50 -7.62
CA ILE A 210 8.17 -17.79 -7.07
C ILE A 210 8.39 -19.28 -7.17
N GLU A 211 9.51 -19.66 -7.79
CA GLU A 211 9.78 -21.03 -8.18
C GLU A 211 11.22 -21.44 -7.83
N PRO A 212 11.46 -22.75 -7.64
CA PRO A 212 12.80 -23.24 -7.40
C PRO A 212 13.78 -22.87 -8.51
N GLY A 213 15.04 -22.61 -8.13
CA GLY A 213 16.11 -22.20 -9.04
C GLY A 213 16.36 -23.07 -10.27
N ASN A 214 16.05 -24.37 -10.15
CA ASN A 214 16.25 -25.39 -11.18
C ASN A 214 15.02 -25.61 -12.08
N LYS A 215 13.93 -24.87 -11.87
CA LYS A 215 12.71 -25.02 -12.68
C LYS A 215 12.93 -24.43 -14.07
N ALA A 216 12.44 -25.13 -15.08
CA ALA A 216 12.53 -24.67 -16.47
C ALA A 216 11.54 -23.53 -16.73
N GLU A 217 12.01 -22.48 -17.40
CA GLU A 217 11.23 -21.29 -17.81
C GLU A 217 9.95 -21.64 -18.58
N THR A 218 9.98 -22.64 -19.43
CA THR A 218 8.80 -23.11 -20.18
C THR A 218 7.69 -23.67 -19.29
N THR A 219 8.04 -24.16 -18.09
CA THR A 219 7.07 -24.73 -17.13
C THR A 219 6.55 -23.72 -16.12
N THR A 220 7.18 -22.54 -16.01
CA THR A 220 6.74 -21.44 -15.14
C THR A 220 5.73 -20.52 -15.82
N LEU A 221 5.66 -20.56 -17.16
CA LEU A 221 4.60 -19.99 -18.01
C LEU A 221 3.21 -20.62 -17.82
N LYS A 222 3.04 -21.60 -16.92
CA LYS A 222 1.75 -22.24 -16.65
C LYS A 222 0.67 -21.19 -16.32
N PRO A 223 -0.55 -21.37 -16.83
CA PRO A 223 -1.43 -20.29 -17.27
C PRO A 223 -1.78 -19.32 -16.14
N MET A 224 -1.80 -18.02 -16.47
CA MET A 224 -2.30 -16.94 -15.60
C MET A 224 -3.70 -17.27 -14.99
N GLU A 225 -4.47 -18.12 -15.68
CA GLU A 225 -5.78 -18.66 -15.28
C GLU A 225 -5.76 -19.51 -14.00
N GLU A 226 -4.63 -20.13 -13.63
CA GLU A 226 -4.51 -20.91 -12.39
C GLU A 226 -4.15 -20.03 -11.17
N ILE A 227 -3.64 -18.81 -11.41
CA ILE A 227 -3.12 -17.92 -10.36
C ILE A 227 -4.10 -16.78 -10.01
N LEU A 228 -4.96 -16.35 -10.94
CA LEU A 228 -5.92 -15.23 -10.79
C LEU A 228 -7.39 -15.69 -10.70
#